data_AF-A0A924YR09-F1
#
_entry.id   AF-A0A924YR09-F1
#
_cell.length_a   1.000
_cell.length_b   1.000
_cell.length_c   1.000
_cell.angle_alpha   90.00
_cell.angle_beta   90.00
_cell.angle_gamma   90.00
#
_symmetry.space_group_name_H-M   'P 1'
#
loop_
_entity.id
_entity.type
_entity.pdbx_description
1 polymer ?
#
loop_
_entity_poly.entity_id
_entity_poly.type
_entity_poly.pdbx_seq_one_letter_code
_entity_poly.pdbx_strand_id
1 'polypeptide(L)'
;GLLSAGVYNGQGGSFNEINDDVHAFARLTLPLTFCNGQHMEIGIQGYTGEYAVVGSVIDPLGTGVGATPRIPDGTVSVSGVGASAAGELSAAADRDGWNDERLAGSFVWYPQPFGFQTEWTIGRGPALNATQTAVEERALYGGYAMALYKLDTDCWGTFFPFARYSYFKGGYKSERNAPFANIDEWEFGTEWQINPAAELTASYLITDRTNTTANGTGTSYAQFDGQAFRLQFQINY
;
A
#
# COMPACT_ATOMS: atom_id res chain seq x y z
N GLY A 1 -12.12 -23.46 -5.68
CA GLY A 1 -12.20 -22.09 -5.16
C GLY A 1 -11.80 -22.11 -3.71
N LEU A 2 -11.13 -21.06 -3.25
CA LEU A 2 -10.78 -20.90 -1.85
C LEU A 2 -11.54 -19.68 -1.32
N LEU A 3 -12.35 -19.88 -0.28
CA LEU A 3 -13.00 -18.82 0.47
C LEU A 3 -12.20 -18.64 1.77
N SER A 4 -11.80 -17.41 2.06
CA SER A 4 -11.26 -17.03 3.36
C SER A 4 -12.04 -15.83 3.91
N ALA A 5 -12.19 -15.81 5.22
CA ALA A 5 -12.74 -14.68 5.96
C ALA A 5 -12.10 -14.65 7.34
N GLY A 6 -12.06 -13.48 7.95
CA GLY A 6 -11.50 -13.32 9.27
C GLY A 6 -11.76 -11.95 9.85
N VAL A 7 -11.43 -11.82 11.12
CA VAL A 7 -11.45 -10.57 11.85
C VAL A 7 -10.11 -10.37 12.53
N TYR A 8 -9.69 -9.11 12.68
CA TYR A 8 -8.51 -8.76 13.45
C TYR A 8 -8.72 -7.42 14.14
N ASN A 9 -8.08 -7.25 15.29
CA ASN A 9 -7.96 -5.97 15.99
C ASN A 9 -6.53 -5.46 15.72
N GLY A 10 -6.35 -4.16 15.52
CA GLY A 10 -5.07 -3.61 15.07
C GLY A 10 -5.20 -2.59 13.95
N GLN A 11 -4.41 -1.52 14.01
CA GLN A 11 -4.15 -0.64 12.87
C GLN A 11 -3.20 -1.23 11.80
N GLY A 12 -2.86 -2.51 11.91
CA GLY A 12 -1.85 -3.15 11.05
C GLY A 12 -0.45 -2.55 11.23
N GLY A 13 0.55 -3.20 10.63
CA GLY A 13 1.91 -2.64 10.52
C GLY A 13 2.62 -2.29 11.82
N SER A 14 2.83 -3.25 12.74
CA SER A 14 3.70 -3.09 13.93
C SER A 14 3.51 -1.83 14.80
N PHE A 15 2.39 -1.11 14.66
CA PHE A 15 2.02 0.01 15.51
C PHE A 15 1.26 -0.49 16.73
N ASN A 16 1.32 0.28 17.83
CA ASN A 16 0.47 0.03 18.98
C ASN A 16 -0.99 0.26 18.59
N GLU A 17 -1.88 -0.55 19.14
CA GLU A 17 -3.33 -0.36 19.03
C GLU A 17 -3.74 0.96 19.72
N ILE A 18 -4.60 1.74 19.06
CA ILE A 18 -5.02 3.08 19.54
C ILE A 18 -6.53 3.36 19.43
N ASN A 19 -7.33 2.55 18.72
CA ASN A 19 -8.79 2.67 18.62
C ASN A 19 -9.58 1.46 19.15
N ASP A 20 -8.95 0.33 19.47
CA ASP A 20 -9.60 -0.93 19.90
C ASP A 20 -10.62 -1.50 18.88
N ASP A 21 -10.58 -1.04 17.63
CA ASP A 21 -11.53 -1.43 16.58
C ASP A 21 -11.21 -2.76 15.93
N VAL A 22 -12.26 -3.37 15.37
CA VAL A 22 -12.18 -4.64 14.65
C VAL A 22 -12.32 -4.40 13.16
N HIS A 23 -11.37 -4.94 12.40
CA HIS A 23 -11.48 -5.10 10.97
C HIS A 23 -12.02 -6.48 10.63
N ALA A 24 -12.89 -6.55 9.62
CA ALA A 24 -13.36 -7.80 9.03
C ALA A 24 -12.96 -7.85 7.56
N PHE A 25 -12.57 -9.03 7.08
CA PHE A 25 -12.24 -9.25 5.68
C PHE A 25 -12.86 -10.54 5.15
N ALA A 26 -13.05 -10.58 3.84
CA ALA A 26 -13.40 -11.78 3.09
C ALA A 26 -12.71 -11.78 1.72
N ARG A 27 -12.34 -12.97 1.24
CA ARG A 27 -11.77 -13.18 -0.10
C ARG A 27 -12.32 -14.47 -0.70
N LEU A 28 -12.70 -14.39 -1.96
CA LEU A 28 -13.06 -15.53 -2.78
C LEU A 28 -12.09 -15.59 -3.96
N THR A 29 -11.49 -16.75 -4.16
CA THR A 29 -10.59 -17.04 -5.27
C THR A 29 -11.09 -18.24 -6.08
N LEU A 30 -11.14 -18.11 -7.40
CA LEU A 30 -11.55 -19.13 -8.36
C LEU A 30 -10.37 -19.53 -9.27
N PRO A 31 -9.64 -20.62 -8.94
CA PRO A 31 -8.65 -21.18 -9.83
C PRO A 31 -9.33 -22.02 -10.92
N LEU A 32 -8.87 -21.87 -12.15
CA LEU A 32 -9.39 -22.52 -13.35
C LEU A 32 -8.23 -23.15 -14.12
N THR A 33 -8.43 -24.38 -14.58
CA THR A 33 -7.48 -25.09 -15.45
C THR A 33 -8.20 -25.44 -16.74
N PHE A 34 -7.61 -25.04 -17.87
CA PHE A 34 -8.16 -25.28 -19.20
C PHE A 34 -7.68 -26.63 -19.75
N CYS A 35 -8.36 -27.13 -20.80
CA CYS A 35 -8.02 -28.41 -21.43
C CYS A 35 -6.59 -28.45 -22.00
N ASN A 36 -5.99 -27.30 -22.31
CA ASN A 36 -4.63 -27.18 -22.81
C ASN A 36 -3.56 -27.11 -21.69
N GLY A 37 -3.93 -27.28 -20.42
CA GLY A 37 -3.02 -27.21 -19.27
C GLY A 37 -2.74 -25.80 -18.75
N GLN A 38 -3.29 -24.77 -19.40
CA GLN A 38 -3.20 -23.39 -18.97
C GLN A 38 -3.95 -23.19 -17.64
N HIS A 39 -3.38 -22.39 -16.75
CA HIS A 39 -3.99 -22.02 -15.48
C HIS A 39 -4.36 -20.54 -15.45
N MET A 40 -5.45 -20.23 -14.76
CA MET A 40 -5.94 -18.88 -14.51
C MET A 40 -6.55 -18.81 -13.11
N GLU A 41 -6.48 -17.64 -12.49
CA GLU A 41 -7.13 -17.34 -11.22
C GLU A 41 -7.88 -16.01 -11.33
N ILE A 42 -9.10 -15.97 -10.80
CA ILE A 42 -9.87 -14.74 -10.60
C ILE A 42 -10.18 -14.62 -9.11
N GLY A 43 -10.01 -13.44 -8.54
CA GLY A 43 -10.28 -13.18 -7.13
C GLY A 43 -11.11 -11.93 -6.92
N ILE A 44 -11.87 -11.92 -5.83
CA ILE A 44 -12.48 -10.74 -5.26
C ILE A 44 -12.25 -10.77 -3.76
N GLN A 45 -11.86 -9.64 -3.19
CA GLN A 45 -11.64 -9.50 -1.75
C GLN A 45 -12.16 -8.15 -1.28
N GLY A 46 -12.59 -8.09 -0.03
CA GLY A 46 -12.95 -6.84 0.60
C GLY A 46 -12.62 -6.86 2.08
N TYR A 47 -12.47 -5.68 2.64
CA TYR A 47 -12.42 -5.49 4.08
C TYR A 47 -13.11 -4.21 4.50
N THR A 48 -13.50 -4.18 5.76
CA THR A 48 -14.12 -3.04 6.43
C THR A 48 -13.61 -2.94 7.85
N GLY A 49 -13.60 -1.74 8.40
CA GLY A 49 -13.34 -1.44 9.81
C GLY A 49 -13.03 0.03 9.96
N GLU A 50 -12.63 0.42 11.16
CA GLU A 50 -12.28 1.79 11.49
C GLU A 50 -10.77 1.93 11.72
N TYR A 51 -10.20 3.04 11.27
CA TYR A 51 -8.76 3.29 11.33
C TYR A 51 -8.47 4.67 11.91
N ALA A 52 -7.78 4.75 13.05
CA ALA A 52 -7.35 6.03 13.59
C ALA A 52 -6.06 6.53 12.94
N VAL A 53 -5.96 7.82 12.67
CA VAL A 53 -4.77 8.40 12.04
C VAL A 53 -3.83 8.96 13.09
N VAL A 54 -2.55 8.63 12.98
CA VAL A 54 -1.52 9.29 13.79
C VAL A 54 -1.12 10.61 13.15
N GLY A 55 -1.35 11.71 13.87
CA GLY A 55 -1.01 13.06 13.42
C GLY A 55 0.45 13.44 13.64
N SER A 56 0.93 14.43 12.88
CA SER A 56 2.18 15.14 13.14
C SER A 56 2.07 16.59 12.67
N VAL A 57 2.88 17.47 13.26
CA VAL A 57 2.95 18.88 12.88
C VAL A 57 3.42 19.04 11.43
N ILE A 58 2.71 19.86 10.66
CA ILE A 58 3.09 20.31 9.32
C ILE A 58 2.83 21.80 9.17
N ASP A 59 3.53 22.49 8.26
CA ASP A 59 3.06 23.77 7.73
C ASP A 59 2.05 23.50 6.61
N PRO A 60 0.75 23.82 6.78
CA PRO A 60 -0.24 23.55 5.75
C PRO A 60 0.13 24.25 4.43
N LEU A 61 0.22 23.48 3.35
CA LEU A 61 0.67 23.96 2.03
C LEU A 61 2.08 24.59 2.04
N GLY A 62 2.89 24.29 3.06
CA GLY A 62 4.20 24.93 3.27
C GLY A 62 4.11 26.39 3.69
N THR A 63 2.93 26.86 4.11
CA THR A 63 2.67 28.25 4.50
C THR A 63 2.00 28.31 5.87
N GLY A 64 2.57 29.07 6.81
CA GLY A 64 1.94 29.35 8.09
C GLY A 64 2.78 28.97 9.30
N VAL A 65 2.11 28.70 10.41
CA VAL A 65 2.71 28.21 11.66
C VAL A 65 2.39 26.72 11.74
N GLY A 66 3.40 25.90 12.01
CA GLY A 66 3.25 24.46 12.12
C GLY A 66 2.07 24.06 13.00
N ALA A 67 1.15 23.30 12.42
CA ALA A 67 -0.04 22.79 13.08
C ALA A 67 -0.22 21.31 12.77
N THR A 68 -0.75 20.56 13.74
CA THR A 68 -1.25 19.21 13.46
C THR A 68 -2.59 19.37 12.75
N PRO A 69 -2.81 18.75 11.58
CA PRO A 69 -4.11 18.73 10.93
C PRO A 69 -5.20 18.29 11.91
N ARG A 70 -6.38 18.92 11.82
CA ARG A 70 -7.54 18.47 12.59
C ARG A 70 -7.80 17.02 12.21
N ILE A 71 -7.83 16.12 13.18
CA ILE A 71 -8.32 14.75 13.00
C ILE A 71 -9.59 14.70 13.84
N PRO A 72 -10.74 15.10 13.26
CA PRO A 72 -12.03 14.92 13.91
C PRO A 72 -12.21 13.41 14.13
N ASP A 73 -12.54 13.02 15.36
CA ASP A 73 -12.67 11.63 15.81
C ASP A 73 -11.32 10.87 15.85
N GLY A 74 -10.96 10.34 17.02
CA GLY A 74 -9.75 9.50 17.21
C GLY A 74 -8.43 10.20 17.53
N THR A 75 -8.38 11.49 17.88
CA THR A 75 -7.09 12.20 18.07
C THR A 75 -6.21 11.61 19.18
N VAL A 76 -5.01 11.14 18.80
CA VAL A 76 -3.79 11.23 19.62
C VAL A 76 -2.97 12.41 19.13
N SER A 77 -3.29 13.61 19.63
CA SER A 77 -2.50 14.80 19.36
C SER A 77 -1.29 14.87 20.29
N VAL A 78 -0.08 14.55 19.79
CA VAL A 78 1.17 14.83 20.51
C VAL A 78 1.56 16.30 20.23
N SER A 79 1.10 17.19 21.10
CA SER A 79 1.48 18.61 21.06
C SER A 79 2.86 18.78 21.72
N GLY A 80 3.89 18.98 20.89
CA GLY A 80 5.14 19.68 21.19
C GLY A 80 5.78 19.49 22.57
N VAL A 81 6.54 18.41 22.74
CA VAL A 81 7.81 18.41 23.51
C VAL A 81 8.76 17.50 22.71
N GLY A 82 10.04 17.85 22.64
CA GLY A 82 11.06 17.11 21.90
C GLY A 82 10.99 15.59 22.12
N ALA A 83 11.52 14.84 21.15
CA ALA A 83 11.58 13.39 21.11
C ALA A 83 12.08 12.75 22.42
N SER A 84 11.18 12.59 23.40
CA SER A 84 11.39 11.85 24.65
C SER A 84 10.14 11.94 25.55
N ALA A 85 8.99 11.46 25.11
CA ALA A 85 7.94 10.99 26.03
C ALA A 85 6.84 10.30 25.24
N ALA A 86 6.54 9.06 25.61
CA ALA A 86 5.20 8.52 25.47
C ALA A 86 4.26 9.41 26.30
N GLY A 87 3.73 10.46 25.67
CA GLY A 87 2.75 11.35 26.29
C GLY A 87 1.42 10.61 26.40
N GLU A 88 0.89 10.58 27.61
CA GLU A 88 -0.35 9.88 27.97
C GLU A 88 -1.50 10.23 27.02
N LEU A 89 -2.05 9.18 26.42
CA LEU A 89 -3.27 9.17 25.63
C LEU A 89 -4.42 9.67 26.51
N SER A 90 -4.99 10.85 26.22
CA SER A 90 -6.16 11.33 26.96
C SER A 90 -7.33 10.38 26.73
N ALA A 91 -7.74 9.68 27.80
CA ALA A 91 -8.75 8.61 27.81
C ALA A 91 -10.21 9.07 27.55
N ALA A 92 -10.42 10.13 26.78
CA ALA A 92 -11.75 10.70 26.52
C ALA A 92 -11.92 11.37 25.13
N ALA A 93 -10.99 11.18 24.18
CA ALA A 93 -11.29 11.46 22.78
C ALA A 93 -12.04 10.25 22.22
N ASP A 94 -13.17 10.46 21.55
CA ASP A 94 -13.90 9.40 20.84
C ASP A 94 -12.88 8.54 20.08
N ARG A 95 -12.87 7.24 20.41
CA ARG A 95 -11.94 6.26 19.84
C ARG A 95 -12.29 5.89 18.41
N ASP A 96 -13.45 6.37 17.95
CA ASP A 96 -14.01 6.15 16.63
C ASP A 96 -12.96 6.51 15.57
N GLY A 97 -12.54 5.48 14.84
CA GLY A 97 -11.63 5.63 13.73
C GLY A 97 -12.35 6.09 12.48
N TRP A 98 -11.61 6.33 11.42
CA TRP A 98 -12.18 6.61 10.11
C TRP A 98 -12.63 5.31 9.46
N ASN A 99 -13.84 5.28 8.90
CA ASN A 99 -14.25 4.13 8.08
C ASN A 99 -13.23 3.89 6.98
N ASP A 100 -12.76 2.65 6.90
CA ASP A 100 -11.84 2.19 5.89
C ASP A 100 -12.40 0.91 5.28
N GLU A 101 -13.01 1.10 4.11
CA GLU A 101 -13.75 0.09 3.39
C GLU A 101 -13.14 -0.05 2.01
N ARG A 102 -12.76 -1.27 1.63
CA ARG A 102 -12.15 -1.53 0.34
C ARG A 102 -12.70 -2.80 -0.29
N LEU A 103 -12.80 -2.75 -1.61
CA LEU A 103 -13.08 -3.88 -2.48
C LEU A 103 -11.95 -3.95 -3.51
N ALA A 104 -11.35 -5.13 -3.67
CA ALA A 104 -10.36 -5.37 -4.70
C ALA A 104 -10.72 -6.57 -5.56
N GLY A 105 -10.45 -6.45 -6.86
CA GLY A 105 -10.51 -7.55 -7.82
C GLY A 105 -9.11 -7.94 -8.26
N SER A 106 -8.87 -9.23 -8.40
CA SER A 106 -7.60 -9.78 -8.88
C SER A 106 -7.81 -10.75 -10.04
N PHE A 107 -6.83 -10.79 -10.94
CA PHE A 107 -6.76 -11.72 -12.05
C PHE A 107 -5.33 -12.15 -12.26
N VAL A 108 -5.10 -13.45 -12.44
CA VAL A 108 -3.80 -14.04 -12.76
C VAL A 108 -3.96 -15.01 -13.92
N TRP A 109 -3.19 -14.81 -14.96
CA TRP A 109 -2.94 -15.77 -16.03
C TRP A 109 -1.51 -16.30 -15.85
N TYR A 110 -1.38 -17.57 -15.47
CA TYR A 110 -0.07 -18.11 -15.12
C TYR A 110 0.82 -18.27 -16.37
N PRO A 111 2.12 -17.97 -16.27
CA PRO A 111 2.99 -17.92 -17.43
C PRO A 111 3.25 -19.29 -18.07
N GLN A 112 2.73 -19.50 -19.29
CA GLN A 112 2.96 -20.69 -20.12
C GLN A 112 2.98 -20.38 -21.65
N PRO A 113 3.95 -19.61 -22.19
CA PRO A 113 5.01 -18.90 -21.48
C PRO A 113 4.59 -17.48 -21.04
N PHE A 114 3.58 -16.90 -21.68
CA PHE A 114 3.09 -15.56 -21.34
C PHE A 114 2.22 -15.60 -20.08
N GLY A 115 2.51 -14.70 -19.15
CA GLY A 115 1.74 -14.48 -17.94
C GLY A 115 1.25 -13.05 -17.84
N PHE A 116 0.18 -12.86 -17.09
CA PHE A 116 -0.36 -11.56 -16.75
C PHE A 116 -0.96 -11.61 -15.36
N GLN A 117 -0.75 -10.57 -14.56
CA GLN A 117 -1.39 -10.45 -13.25
C GLN A 117 -1.82 -9.01 -12.99
N THR A 118 -2.95 -8.84 -12.33
CA THR A 118 -3.43 -7.52 -11.94
C THR A 118 -4.24 -7.63 -10.66
N GLU A 119 -4.15 -6.60 -9.84
CA GLU A 119 -5.03 -6.38 -8.70
C GLU A 119 -5.40 -4.91 -8.66
N TRP A 120 -6.69 -4.61 -8.51
CA TRP A 120 -7.21 -3.25 -8.42
C TRP A 120 -8.15 -3.13 -7.25
N THR A 121 -7.92 -2.11 -6.44
CA THR A 121 -8.70 -1.75 -5.27
C THR A 121 -9.45 -0.46 -5.52
N ILE A 122 -10.70 -0.43 -5.08
CA ILE A 122 -11.50 0.78 -4.89
C ILE A 122 -11.98 0.81 -3.45
N GLY A 123 -12.21 2.00 -2.92
CA GLY A 123 -12.72 2.12 -1.57
C GLY A 123 -12.70 3.54 -1.06
N ARG A 124 -12.69 3.64 0.26
CA ARG A 124 -12.57 4.89 1.01
C ARG A 124 -11.77 4.67 2.27
N GLY A 125 -11.21 5.74 2.80
CA GLY A 125 -10.45 5.72 4.04
C GLY A 125 -10.03 7.12 4.48
N PRO A 126 -9.35 7.24 5.61
CA PRO A 126 -8.82 8.52 6.07
C PRO A 126 -7.80 9.08 5.08
N ALA A 127 -7.90 10.38 4.81
CA ALA A 127 -6.94 11.11 3.99
C ALA A 127 -6.90 12.60 4.34
N LEU A 128 -5.70 13.17 4.35
CA LEU A 128 -5.47 14.60 4.46
C LEU A 128 -6.20 15.36 3.34
N ASN A 129 -6.89 16.44 3.69
CA ASN A 129 -7.62 17.26 2.75
C ASN A 129 -6.68 18.16 1.93
N ALA A 130 -7.23 18.77 0.86
CA ALA A 130 -6.43 19.55 -0.08
C ALA A 130 -5.77 20.80 0.54
N THR A 131 -6.35 21.36 1.61
CA THR A 131 -5.79 22.49 2.35
C THR A 131 -4.76 22.07 3.40
N GLN A 132 -4.53 20.77 3.59
CA GLN A 132 -3.66 20.19 4.63
C GLN A 132 -4.04 20.62 6.06
N THR A 133 -5.33 20.92 6.29
CA THR A 133 -5.83 21.39 7.59
C THR A 133 -6.63 20.35 8.35
N ALA A 134 -7.11 19.31 7.68
CA ALA A 134 -7.87 18.24 8.31
C ALA A 134 -7.71 16.89 7.60
N VAL A 135 -7.84 15.80 8.35
CA VAL A 135 -8.09 14.45 7.81
C VAL A 135 -9.59 14.26 7.64
N GLU A 136 -9.96 13.64 6.53
CA GLU A 136 -11.35 13.40 6.12
C GLU A 136 -11.47 11.99 5.52
N GLU A 137 -12.67 11.41 5.49
CA GLU A 137 -12.94 10.19 4.72
C GLU A 137 -12.93 10.55 3.23
N ARG A 138 -12.05 9.94 2.44
CA ARG A 138 -11.92 10.20 1.00
C ARG A 138 -11.86 8.90 0.23
N ALA A 139 -12.39 8.94 -0.99
CA ALA A 139 -12.28 7.84 -1.92
C ALA A 139 -10.80 7.54 -2.26
N LEU A 140 -10.50 6.27 -2.44
CA LEU A 140 -9.22 5.77 -2.93
C LEU A 140 -9.44 4.77 -4.05
N TYR A 141 -8.50 4.73 -4.99
CA TYR A 141 -8.47 3.74 -6.05
C TYR A 141 -7.02 3.53 -6.51
N GLY A 142 -6.68 2.29 -6.82
CA GLY A 142 -5.31 1.97 -7.21
C GLY A 142 -5.08 0.48 -7.31
N GLY A 143 -3.97 0.10 -7.91
CA GLY A 143 -3.66 -1.27 -8.23
C GLY A 143 -2.39 -1.36 -9.06
N TYR A 144 -2.18 -2.54 -9.60
CA TYR A 144 -1.11 -2.76 -10.56
C TYR A 144 -1.55 -3.73 -11.66
N ALA A 145 -0.84 -3.68 -12.78
CA ALA A 145 -0.90 -4.67 -13.84
C ALA A 145 0.53 -5.05 -14.24
N MET A 146 0.78 -6.34 -14.41
CA MET A 146 2.11 -6.85 -14.76
C MET A 146 2.00 -7.91 -15.84
N ALA A 147 2.80 -7.75 -16.89
CA ALA A 147 3.06 -8.79 -17.87
C ALA A 147 4.41 -9.45 -17.56
N LEU A 148 4.48 -10.76 -17.73
CA LEU A 148 5.70 -11.54 -17.54
C LEU A 148 5.80 -12.65 -18.58
N TYR A 149 7.01 -13.14 -18.81
CA TYR A 149 7.26 -14.24 -19.74
C TYR A 149 8.15 -15.28 -19.09
N LYS A 150 7.76 -16.56 -19.14
CA LYS A 150 8.58 -17.68 -18.68
C LYS A 150 9.50 -18.14 -19.81
N LEU A 151 10.79 -17.90 -19.65
CA LEU A 151 11.84 -18.37 -20.55
C LEU A 151 12.67 -19.45 -19.86
N ASP A 152 12.33 -20.70 -20.14
CA ASP A 152 13.15 -21.84 -19.72
C ASP A 152 14.38 -21.97 -20.65
N THR A 153 15.54 -22.22 -20.07
CA THR A 153 16.79 -22.46 -20.81
C THR A 153 17.40 -23.80 -20.42
N ASP A 154 18.13 -24.44 -21.34
CA ASP A 154 18.66 -25.78 -21.11
C ASP A 154 19.75 -25.83 -20.02
N CYS A 155 20.57 -24.78 -19.91
CA CYS A 155 21.76 -24.78 -19.04
C CYS A 155 21.80 -23.63 -18.02
N TRP A 156 20.91 -22.65 -18.11
CA TRP A 156 20.99 -21.43 -17.31
C TRP A 156 19.77 -21.24 -16.40
N GLY A 157 18.93 -22.25 -16.23
CA GLY A 157 17.71 -22.13 -15.43
C GLY A 157 16.62 -21.33 -16.15
N THR A 158 15.81 -20.59 -15.40
CA THR A 158 14.61 -19.93 -15.91
C THR A 158 14.69 -18.42 -15.73
N PHE A 159 14.35 -17.68 -16.77
CA PHE A 159 14.21 -16.23 -16.72
C PHE A 159 12.74 -15.83 -16.74
N PHE A 160 12.40 -14.84 -15.94
CA PHE A 160 11.10 -14.18 -15.89
C PHE A 160 11.26 -12.67 -16.10
N PRO A 161 11.49 -12.21 -17.34
CA PRO A 161 11.38 -10.79 -17.64
C PRO A 161 9.95 -10.31 -17.40
N PHE A 162 9.81 -9.10 -16.86
CA PHE A 162 8.52 -8.51 -16.54
C PHE A 162 8.49 -7.00 -16.78
N ALA A 163 7.27 -6.50 -16.98
CA ALA A 163 6.93 -5.09 -16.93
C ALA A 163 5.69 -4.91 -16.06
N ARG A 164 5.76 -4.00 -15.09
CA ARG A 164 4.68 -3.70 -14.14
C ARG A 164 4.35 -2.21 -14.19
N TYR A 165 3.06 -1.91 -14.29
CA TYR A 165 2.52 -0.59 -14.04
C TYR A 165 1.78 -0.60 -12.70
N SER A 166 2.06 0.37 -11.84
CA SER A 166 1.38 0.56 -10.56
C SER A 166 0.80 1.97 -10.49
N TYR A 167 -0.43 2.09 -10.03
CA TYR A 167 -1.10 3.37 -9.86
C TYR A 167 -1.84 3.39 -8.52
N PHE A 168 -1.77 4.49 -7.79
CA PHE A 168 -2.58 4.67 -6.58
C PHE A 168 -2.93 6.13 -6.37
N LYS A 169 -4.20 6.40 -6.07
CA LYS A 169 -4.68 7.70 -5.65
C LYS A 169 -5.60 7.55 -4.45
N GLY A 170 -5.22 8.13 -3.32
CA GLY A 170 -5.97 7.98 -2.08
C GLY A 170 -5.17 8.34 -0.83
N GLY A 171 -5.78 8.20 0.34
CA GLY A 171 -5.09 8.38 1.62
C GLY A 171 -4.07 7.28 1.90
N TYR A 172 -2.81 7.66 2.13
CA TYR A 172 -1.78 6.74 2.60
C TYR A 172 -1.85 6.62 4.13
N LYS A 173 -2.87 5.90 4.61
CA LYS A 173 -3.28 5.85 6.02
C LYS A 173 -2.20 5.45 7.05
N SER A 174 -1.17 4.68 6.65
CA SER A 174 -0.07 4.25 7.53
C SER A 174 0.94 5.36 7.83
N GLU A 175 0.94 6.42 7.04
CA GLU A 175 1.84 7.55 7.17
C GLU A 175 1.24 8.65 8.04
N ARG A 176 2.08 9.51 8.62
CA ARG A 176 1.61 10.59 9.49
C ARG A 176 0.66 11.53 8.75
N ASN A 177 -0.47 11.84 9.37
CA ASN A 177 -1.59 12.62 8.81
C ASN A 177 -2.32 11.98 7.62
N ALA A 178 -2.05 10.72 7.28
CA ALA A 178 -2.66 10.02 6.14
C ALA A 178 -2.63 10.86 4.83
N PRO A 179 -1.45 11.25 4.33
CA PRO A 179 -1.35 12.16 3.18
C PRO A 179 -2.10 11.59 1.97
N PHE A 180 -2.75 12.48 1.23
CA PHE A 180 -3.41 12.09 -0.01
C PHE A 180 -2.34 11.90 -1.09
N ALA A 181 -2.02 10.64 -1.35
CA ALA A 181 -0.97 10.24 -2.27
C ALA A 181 -1.51 10.06 -3.69
N ASN A 182 -0.66 10.42 -4.65
CA ASN A 182 -0.75 10.06 -6.06
C ASN A 182 0.55 9.34 -6.42
N ILE A 183 0.44 8.11 -6.89
CA ILE A 183 1.56 7.23 -7.26
C ILE A 183 1.28 6.76 -8.69
N ASP A 184 2.23 6.96 -9.59
CA ASP A 184 2.26 6.43 -10.95
C ASP A 184 3.66 5.87 -11.22
N GLU A 185 3.76 4.56 -11.44
CA GLU A 185 5.05 3.87 -11.48
C GLU A 185 5.11 2.83 -12.60
N TRP A 186 6.25 2.81 -13.29
CA TRP A 186 6.63 1.73 -14.19
C TRP A 186 7.85 1.01 -13.65
N GLU A 187 7.80 -0.32 -13.61
CA GLU A 187 8.93 -1.16 -13.25
C GLU A 187 9.18 -2.21 -14.33
N PHE A 188 10.44 -2.30 -14.75
CA PHE A 188 10.91 -3.29 -15.70
C PHE A 188 11.99 -4.12 -15.03
N GLY A 189 11.96 -5.44 -15.21
CA GLY A 189 12.96 -6.27 -14.58
C GLY A 189 13.03 -7.67 -15.14
N THR A 190 13.90 -8.46 -14.55
CA THR A 190 14.02 -9.89 -14.82
C THR A 190 14.40 -10.58 -13.53
N GLU A 191 13.62 -11.60 -13.18
CA GLU A 191 14.02 -12.61 -12.21
C GLU A 191 14.73 -13.75 -12.94
N TRP A 192 15.86 -14.19 -12.42
CA TRP A 192 16.65 -15.31 -12.90
C TRP A 192 16.69 -16.37 -11.81
N GLN A 193 15.94 -17.45 -12.03
CA GLN A 193 15.98 -18.64 -11.19
C GLN A 193 17.10 -19.54 -11.71
N ILE A 194 18.27 -19.45 -11.09
CA ILE A 194 19.49 -20.18 -11.49
C ILE A 194 19.29 -21.68 -11.27
N ASN A 195 18.75 -22.00 -10.09
CA ASN A 195 18.36 -23.34 -9.65
C ASN A 195 17.31 -23.18 -8.51
N PRO A 196 16.70 -24.26 -8.01
CA PRO A 196 15.67 -24.15 -6.95
C PRO A 196 16.10 -23.48 -5.65
N ALA A 197 17.41 -23.31 -5.41
CA ALA A 197 17.97 -22.72 -4.20
C ALA A 197 18.48 -21.28 -4.40
N ALA A 198 18.60 -20.78 -5.63
CA ALA A 198 19.25 -19.51 -5.91
C ALA A 198 18.53 -18.69 -6.99
N GLU A 199 18.19 -17.45 -6.64
CA GLU A 199 17.42 -16.53 -7.49
C GLU A 199 18.09 -15.15 -7.49
N LEU A 200 18.21 -14.53 -8.67
CA LEU A 200 18.70 -13.17 -8.85
C LEU A 200 17.64 -12.33 -9.54
N THR A 201 17.26 -11.20 -8.96
CA THR A 201 16.33 -10.25 -9.56
C THR A 201 17.02 -8.92 -9.81
N ALA A 202 16.89 -8.42 -11.03
CA ALA A 202 17.27 -7.07 -11.42
C ALA A 202 16.03 -6.28 -11.84
N SER A 203 15.84 -5.07 -11.30
CA SER A 203 14.73 -4.21 -11.69
C SER A 203 15.10 -2.74 -11.79
N TYR A 204 14.38 -2.03 -12.66
CA TYR A 204 14.48 -0.61 -12.92
C TYR A 204 13.09 0.03 -12.78
N LEU A 205 12.98 0.96 -11.85
CA LEU A 205 11.77 1.69 -11.49
C LEU A 205 11.84 3.11 -12.02
N ILE A 206 10.74 3.58 -12.62
CA ILE A 206 10.44 4.98 -12.94
C ILE A 206 9.21 5.33 -12.11
N THR A 207 9.28 6.41 -11.32
CA THR A 207 8.24 6.76 -10.36
C THR A 207 7.91 8.25 -10.42
N ASP A 208 6.63 8.57 -10.39
CA ASP A 208 6.06 9.86 -10.03
C ASP A 208 5.17 9.62 -8.80
N ARG A 209 5.60 10.05 -7.62
CA ARG A 209 4.88 9.75 -6.38
C ARG A 209 4.90 10.86 -5.36
N THR A 210 3.87 10.86 -4.52
CA THR A 210 3.80 11.73 -3.35
C THR A 210 4.80 11.27 -2.29
N ASN A 211 5.66 12.19 -1.86
CA ASN A 211 6.50 12.00 -0.68
C ASN A 211 5.62 11.92 0.57
N THR A 212 5.92 11.02 1.51
CA THR A 212 5.14 10.84 2.75
C THR A 212 5.71 11.61 3.93
N THR A 213 6.76 12.41 3.72
CA THR A 213 7.42 13.19 4.77
C THR A 213 6.53 14.34 5.26
N ALA A 214 6.30 14.36 6.56
CA ALA A 214 5.68 15.48 7.28
C ALA A 214 6.76 16.45 7.77
N ASN A 215 6.71 17.69 7.29
CA ASN A 215 7.64 18.76 7.62
C ASN A 215 6.93 19.83 8.44
N GLY A 216 7.33 19.98 9.71
CA GLY A 216 6.87 21.08 10.58
C GLY A 216 7.46 22.45 10.24
N THR A 217 8.35 22.51 9.25
CA THR A 217 8.86 23.73 8.63
C THR A 217 8.97 23.51 7.11
N GLY A 218 8.21 24.27 6.33
CA GLY A 218 8.17 24.17 4.87
C GLY A 218 7.22 23.11 4.31
N THR A 219 7.38 22.77 3.03
CA THR A 219 6.39 21.98 2.29
C THR A 219 6.37 20.51 2.73
N SER A 220 5.20 20.03 3.14
CA SER A 220 4.94 18.60 3.38
C SER A 220 4.30 17.93 2.17
N TYR A 221 4.60 16.64 2.00
CA TYR A 221 3.95 15.78 1.00
C TYR A 221 4.04 16.25 -0.47
N ALA A 222 5.18 16.81 -0.85
CA ALA A 222 5.42 17.20 -2.24
C ALA A 222 5.45 15.98 -3.18
N GLN A 223 5.05 16.19 -4.43
CA GLN A 223 5.23 15.20 -5.50
C GLN A 223 6.69 15.15 -5.92
N PHE A 224 7.20 13.96 -6.22
CA PHE A 224 8.55 13.79 -6.75
C PHE A 224 8.57 12.77 -7.89
N ASP A 225 9.41 13.06 -8.88
CA ASP A 225 9.77 12.14 -9.95
C ASP A 225 11.16 11.53 -9.68
N GLY A 226 11.33 10.25 -9.99
CA GLY A 226 12.58 9.56 -9.72
C GLY A 226 12.76 8.26 -10.50
N GLN A 227 13.99 7.75 -10.44
CA GLN A 227 14.36 6.47 -11.03
C GLN A 227 15.22 5.68 -10.03
N ALA A 228 15.06 4.36 -10.00
CA ALA A 228 15.86 3.49 -9.15
C ALA A 228 16.21 2.19 -9.87
N PHE A 229 17.45 1.72 -9.68
CA PHE A 229 17.87 0.39 -10.08
C PHE A 229 18.08 -0.47 -8.83
N ARG A 230 17.61 -1.72 -8.87
CA ARG A 230 17.66 -2.65 -7.75
C ARG A 230 18.20 -3.99 -8.20
N LEU A 231 19.04 -4.58 -7.36
CA LEU A 231 19.52 -5.96 -7.47
C LEU A 231 19.23 -6.68 -6.16
N GLN A 232 18.67 -7.88 -6.26
CA GLN A 232 18.42 -8.75 -5.12
C GLN A 232 18.87 -10.16 -5.46
N PHE A 233 19.70 -10.75 -4.59
CA PHE A 233 20.04 -12.16 -4.66
C PHE A 233 19.45 -12.89 -3.45
N GLN A 234 18.71 -13.96 -3.71
CA GLN A 234 18.03 -14.76 -2.69
C GLN A 234 18.55 -16.19 -2.71
N ILE A 235 18.80 -16.73 -1.51
CA ILE A 235 19.18 -18.14 -1.30
C ILE A 235 18.10 -18.80 -0.45
N ASN A 236 17.52 -19.88 -0.95
CA ASN A 236 16.56 -20.72 -0.24
C ASN A 236 17.30 -21.97 0.28
N TYR A 237 17.12 -22.33 1.55
CA TYR A 237 17.80 -23.45 2.22
C TYR A 237 16.83 -24.33 3.02
#